data_AF-M4RYW5-F1
#
_entry.id   AF-M4RYW5-F1
#
_cell.length_a   1.000
_cell.length_b   1.000
_cell.length_c   1.000
_cell.angle_alpha   90.00
_cell.angle_beta   90.00
_cell.angle_gamma   90.00
#
_symmetry.space_group_name_H-M   'P 1'
#
loop_
_entity.id
_entity.type
_entity.pdbx_description
1 polymer ?
#
loop_
_entity_poly.entity_id
_entity_poly.type
_entity_poly.pdbx_seq_one_letter_code
_entity_poly.pdbx_strand_id
1 'polypeptide(L)'
;MTRAPSDRALRFAYADPPYLGVAEKFYGHLHPDAADYDDPTAHEALIERMTAEFDGWAMSLSLPSLRTILPMCPPDARIGAWVKPFASFKKNVTRAWAWEPIILWGGRPIPVSQPTQRDWIEAPAIAESITLRRGFTGAKPAAVCRWIFDWLNMRPDDEFVDLFPGSGAVTEAYHDWLAGQTGVCQIGMFATEGAI
;
A
#
# COMPACT_ATOMS: atom_id res chain seq x y z
N MET A 1 -17.38 21.56 13.58
CA MET A 1 -18.60 20.72 13.65
C MET A 1 -18.24 19.33 13.17
N THR A 2 -18.12 18.38 14.08
CA THR A 2 -17.74 16.99 13.78
C THR A 2 -18.95 16.29 13.18
N ARG A 3 -18.89 15.96 11.89
CA ARG A 3 -19.92 15.16 11.22
C ARG A 3 -19.95 13.79 11.93
N ALA A 4 -21.13 13.33 12.35
CA ALA A 4 -21.29 11.97 12.86
C ALA A 4 -20.70 10.97 11.85
N PRO A 5 -20.01 9.91 12.29
CA PRO A 5 -19.47 8.92 11.36
C PRO A 5 -20.61 8.38 10.51
N SER A 6 -20.51 8.55 9.18
CA SER A 6 -21.52 8.04 8.28
C SER A 6 -21.54 6.52 8.38
N ASP A 7 -22.73 5.96 8.62
CA ASP A 7 -23.02 4.52 8.69
C ASP A 7 -22.99 3.84 7.30
N ARG A 8 -22.39 4.52 6.32
CA ARG A 8 -22.20 4.05 4.94
C ARG A 8 -20.82 3.40 4.86
N ALA A 9 -20.77 2.24 4.20
CA ALA A 9 -19.55 1.63 3.69
C ALA A 9 -18.76 2.63 2.82
N LEU A 10 -17.51 2.87 3.20
CA LEU A 10 -16.60 3.76 2.49
C LEU A 10 -15.81 2.96 1.45
N ARG A 11 -15.29 3.68 0.46
CA ARG A 11 -14.46 3.09 -0.60
C ARG A 11 -13.05 3.60 -0.47
N PHE A 12 -12.08 2.68 -0.46
CA PHE A 12 -10.66 2.99 -0.35
C PHE A 12 -9.87 2.40 -1.51
N ALA A 13 -8.77 3.05 -1.87
CA ALA A 13 -7.85 2.56 -2.88
C ALA A 13 -6.41 2.48 -2.39
N TYR A 14 -5.68 1.53 -2.95
CA TYR A 14 -4.22 1.55 -2.94
C TYR A 14 -3.70 1.51 -4.36
N ALA A 15 -2.67 2.32 -4.62
CA ALA A 15 -1.95 2.33 -5.88
C ALA A 15 -0.44 2.15 -5.68
N ASP A 16 0.15 1.23 -6.42
CA ASP A 16 1.59 1.09 -6.58
C ASP A 16 1.92 1.12 -8.09
N PRO A 17 1.76 2.29 -8.73
CA PRO A 17 1.95 2.41 -10.17
C PRO A 17 3.40 2.14 -10.56
N PRO A 18 3.68 1.78 -11.83
CA PRO A 18 5.03 1.88 -12.38
C PRO A 18 5.63 3.25 -12.05
N TYR A 19 6.81 3.27 -11.42
CA TYR A 19 7.39 4.52 -10.93
C TYR A 19 7.85 5.41 -12.09
N LEU A 20 7.57 6.71 -11.94
CA LEU A 20 7.88 7.74 -12.93
C LEU A 20 9.34 7.70 -13.40
N GLY A 21 9.53 7.57 -14.71
CA GLY A 21 10.84 7.60 -15.39
C GLY A 21 11.54 6.25 -15.47
N VAL A 22 10.92 5.18 -14.98
CA VAL A 22 11.44 3.81 -15.08
C VAL A 22 10.37 2.77 -15.48
N ALA A 23 9.17 3.21 -15.83
CA ALA A 23 8.03 2.36 -16.13
C ALA A 23 8.28 1.52 -17.40
N GLU A 24 8.63 2.14 -18.54
CA GLU A 24 8.93 1.41 -19.78
C GLU A 24 10.08 0.43 -19.58
N LYS A 25 11.12 0.88 -18.88
CA LYS A 25 12.31 0.08 -18.61
C LYS A 25 12.00 -1.21 -17.85
N PHE A 26 11.13 -1.15 -16.84
CA PHE A 26 10.83 -2.31 -16.00
C PHE A 26 9.62 -3.10 -16.46
N TYR A 27 8.66 -2.47 -17.15
CA TYR A 27 7.35 -3.06 -17.42
C TYR A 27 6.95 -3.04 -18.91
N GLY A 28 7.70 -2.39 -19.81
CA GLY A 28 7.35 -2.34 -21.24
C GLY A 28 7.26 -3.72 -21.92
N HIS A 29 7.98 -4.71 -21.39
CA HIS A 29 7.90 -6.10 -21.84
C HIS A 29 6.70 -6.88 -21.26
N LEU A 30 6.00 -6.32 -20.26
CA LEU A 30 4.83 -6.92 -19.60
C LEU A 30 3.53 -6.21 -19.97
N HIS A 31 3.59 -4.90 -20.25
CA HIS A 31 2.42 -4.09 -20.55
C HIS A 31 2.74 -3.06 -21.66
N PRO A 32 1.94 -3.00 -22.75
CA PRO A 32 2.20 -2.09 -23.88
C PRO A 32 2.14 -0.61 -23.46
N ASP A 33 1.29 -0.29 -22.48
CA ASP A 33 1.08 1.08 -21.99
C ASP A 33 2.00 1.43 -20.81
N ALA A 34 3.05 0.64 -20.54
CA ALA A 34 3.97 0.92 -19.43
C ALA A 34 4.66 2.29 -19.58
N ALA A 35 5.03 2.67 -20.80
CA ALA A 35 5.66 3.94 -21.12
C ALA A 35 4.81 5.16 -20.72
N ASP A 36 3.49 5.02 -20.65
CA ASP A 36 2.60 6.13 -20.28
C ASP A 36 2.90 6.63 -18.85
N TYR A 37 3.29 5.73 -17.94
CA TYR A 37 3.67 6.09 -16.57
C TYR A 37 5.05 6.72 -16.44
N ASP A 38 5.80 6.86 -17.54
CA ASP A 38 7.00 7.71 -17.59
C ASP A 38 6.67 9.19 -17.83
N ASP A 39 5.42 9.50 -18.21
CA ASP A 39 4.88 10.86 -18.24
C ASP A 39 4.24 11.22 -16.88
N PRO A 40 4.62 12.36 -16.26
CA PRO A 40 3.99 12.82 -15.01
C PRO A 40 2.46 12.99 -15.09
N THR A 41 1.90 13.26 -16.27
CA THR A 41 0.45 13.44 -16.47
C THR A 41 -0.36 12.17 -16.18
N ALA A 42 0.22 10.98 -16.40
CA ALA A 42 -0.43 9.72 -16.03
C ALA A 42 -0.57 9.57 -14.51
N HIS A 43 0.42 10.05 -13.74
CA HIS A 43 0.36 10.05 -12.27
C HIS A 43 -0.64 11.09 -11.76
N GLU A 44 -0.70 12.26 -12.40
CA GLU A 44 -1.70 13.30 -12.09
C GLU A 44 -3.12 12.77 -12.32
N ALA A 45 -3.39 12.17 -13.48
CA ALA A 45 -4.69 11.59 -13.80
C ALA A 45 -5.09 10.45 -12.82
N LEU A 46 -4.12 9.63 -12.38
CA LEU A 46 -4.34 8.63 -11.35
C LEU A 46 -4.74 9.25 -10.02
N ILE A 47 -4.05 10.31 -9.58
CA ILE A 47 -4.37 11.04 -8.33
C ILE A 47 -5.76 11.67 -8.41
N GLU A 48 -6.08 12.33 -9.52
CA GLU A 48 -7.40 12.94 -9.75
C GLU A 48 -8.50 11.89 -9.67
N ARG A 49 -8.32 10.77 -10.36
CA ARG A 49 -9.25 9.64 -10.34
C ARG A 49 -9.45 9.10 -8.92
N MET A 50 -8.36 8.82 -8.21
CA MET A 50 -8.45 8.28 -6.85
C MET A 50 -9.16 9.26 -5.89
N THR A 51 -8.88 10.55 -6.02
CA THR A 51 -9.50 11.60 -5.20
C THR A 51 -10.98 11.78 -5.52
N ALA A 52 -11.40 11.54 -6.77
CA ALA A 52 -12.79 11.63 -7.19
C ALA A 52 -13.62 10.38 -6.83
N GLU A 53 -13.02 9.18 -6.87
CA GLU A 53 -13.74 7.91 -6.76
C GLU A 53 -13.75 7.30 -5.35
N PHE A 54 -12.82 7.68 -4.47
CA PHE A 54 -12.60 7.04 -3.17
C PHE A 54 -12.67 8.03 -1.99
N ASP A 55 -13.14 7.54 -0.84
CA ASP A 55 -13.21 8.28 0.42
C ASP A 55 -11.82 8.40 1.10
N GLY A 56 -10.82 7.66 0.61
CA GLY A 56 -9.41 7.77 0.98
C GLY A 56 -8.54 6.84 0.14
N TRP A 57 -7.26 7.16 0.04
CA TRP A 57 -6.33 6.34 -0.75
C TRP A 57 -4.90 6.44 -0.23
N ALA A 58 -4.10 5.46 -0.62
CA ALA A 58 -2.66 5.44 -0.41
C ALA A 58 -1.95 5.16 -1.74
N MET A 59 -0.87 5.88 -2.04
CA MET A 59 -0.10 5.71 -3.27
C MET A 59 1.39 5.58 -2.97
N SER A 60 1.99 4.49 -3.40
CA SER A 60 3.44 4.31 -3.39
C SER A 60 4.10 5.00 -4.57
N LEU A 61 5.32 5.50 -4.34
CA LEU A 61 6.13 6.14 -5.37
C LEU A 61 7.61 6.03 -5.02
N SER A 62 8.46 6.32 -5.99
CA SER A 62 9.90 6.42 -5.75
C SER A 62 10.26 7.76 -5.10
N LEU A 63 11.29 7.77 -4.25
CA LEU A 63 11.78 9.00 -3.62
C LEU A 63 12.21 10.08 -4.62
N PRO A 64 12.87 9.76 -5.75
CA PRO A 64 13.15 10.74 -6.81
C PRO A 64 11.90 11.41 -7.40
N SER A 65 10.78 10.68 -7.51
CA SER A 65 9.53 11.17 -8.10
C SER A 65 8.77 12.12 -7.16
N LEU A 66 9.09 12.13 -5.86
CA LEU A 66 8.34 12.86 -4.84
C LEU A 66 8.21 14.36 -5.14
N ARG A 67 9.29 15.01 -5.61
CA ARG A 67 9.27 16.44 -5.96
C ARG A 67 8.28 16.77 -7.07
N THR A 68 8.09 15.85 -8.01
CA THR A 68 7.21 16.02 -9.17
C THR A 68 5.76 15.69 -8.82
N ILE A 69 5.56 14.61 -8.07
CA ILE A 69 4.22 14.06 -7.81
C ILE A 69 3.51 14.79 -6.65
N LEU A 70 4.24 15.17 -5.58
CA LEU A 70 3.62 15.78 -4.40
C LEU A 70 2.76 17.02 -4.70
N PRO A 71 3.15 17.95 -5.59
CA PRO A 71 2.31 19.11 -5.95
C PRO A 71 0.99 18.76 -6.64
N MET A 72 0.84 17.54 -7.19
CA MET A 72 -0.39 17.06 -7.83
C MET A 72 -1.40 16.54 -6.81
N CYS A 73 -0.95 16.23 -5.58
CA CYS A 73 -1.79 15.68 -4.54
C CYS A 73 -2.66 16.77 -3.87
N PRO A 74 -3.79 16.38 -3.24
CA PRO A 74 -4.55 17.30 -2.42
C PRO A 74 -3.68 17.96 -1.33
N PRO A 75 -3.94 19.23 -0.97
CA PRO A 75 -3.08 20.00 -0.07
C PRO A 75 -3.03 19.45 1.36
N ASP A 76 -4.00 18.62 1.75
CA ASP A 76 -4.10 17.95 3.04
C ASP A 76 -3.61 16.50 3.03
N ALA A 77 -3.06 16.01 1.90
CA ALA A 77 -2.39 14.73 1.84
C ALA A 77 -1.15 14.70 2.74
N ARG A 78 -0.85 13.52 3.30
CA ARG A 78 0.33 13.28 4.12
C ARG A 78 1.33 12.39 3.39
N ILE A 79 2.59 12.54 3.75
CA ILE A 79 3.66 11.64 3.30
C ILE A 79 3.96 10.70 4.46
N GLY A 80 3.68 9.42 4.26
CA GLY A 80 4.15 8.37 5.13
C GLY A 80 5.49 7.78 4.66
N ALA A 81 6.24 7.19 5.58
CA ALA A 81 7.51 6.54 5.28
C ALA A 81 7.46 5.03 5.53
N TRP A 82 7.64 4.24 4.48
CA TRP A 82 7.99 2.83 4.63
C TRP A 82 9.50 2.69 4.78
N VAL A 83 9.95 2.47 6.02
CA VAL A 83 11.35 2.26 6.38
C VAL A 83 11.71 0.78 6.21
N LYS A 84 12.83 0.51 5.54
CA LYS A 84 13.32 -0.84 5.29
C LYS A 84 14.47 -1.14 6.24
N PRO A 85 14.26 -1.98 7.28
CA PRO A 85 15.31 -2.30 8.24
C PRO A 85 16.47 -3.08 7.59
N PHE A 86 16.18 -3.75 6.47
CA PHE A 86 17.17 -4.33 5.59
C PHE A 86 16.97 -3.81 4.16
N ALA A 87 18.01 -3.17 3.61
CA ALA A 87 18.00 -2.58 2.27
C ALA A 87 19.17 -3.08 1.42
N SER A 88 19.02 -3.04 0.09
CA SER A 88 20.09 -3.44 -0.83
C SER A 88 21.14 -2.33 -0.93
N PHE A 89 22.34 -2.60 -0.43
CA PHE A 89 23.52 -1.73 -0.60
C PHE A 89 24.28 -2.18 -1.85
N LYS A 90 24.16 -1.40 -2.93
CA LYS A 90 24.75 -1.74 -4.24
C LYS A 90 26.09 -1.05 -4.44
N LYS A 91 27.02 -1.73 -5.14
CA LYS A 91 28.28 -1.12 -5.58
C LYS A 91 27.97 0.17 -6.36
N ASN A 92 28.70 1.23 -6.07
CA ASN A 92 28.56 2.59 -6.64
C ASN A 92 27.29 3.37 -6.23
N VAL A 93 26.48 2.88 -5.28
CA VAL A 93 25.39 3.66 -4.67
C VAL A 93 25.87 4.19 -3.31
N THR A 94 26.27 5.45 -3.25
CA THR A 94 26.86 6.06 -2.04
C THR A 94 25.83 6.57 -1.02
N ARG A 95 24.56 6.70 -1.42
CA ARG A 95 23.42 6.98 -0.55
C ARG A 95 22.36 5.92 -0.82
N ALA A 96 22.15 5.05 0.16
CA ALA A 96 21.21 3.93 0.01
C ALA A 96 19.77 4.41 0.09
N TRP A 97 18.91 3.82 -0.74
CA TRP A 97 17.46 4.02 -0.70
C TRP A 97 16.85 3.07 0.34
N ALA A 98 16.97 3.44 1.61
CA ALA A 98 16.55 2.61 2.75
C ALA A 98 15.08 2.82 3.17
N TRP A 99 14.34 3.65 2.44
CA TRP A 99 12.91 3.86 2.67
C TRP A 99 12.21 4.27 1.37
N GLU A 100 10.89 4.13 1.35
CA GLU A 100 10.01 4.56 0.26
C GLU A 100 8.91 5.49 0.80
N PRO A 101 8.60 6.61 0.10
CA PRO A 101 7.44 7.42 0.44
C PRO A 101 6.15 6.69 0.04
N ILE A 102 5.10 6.92 0.84
CA ILE A 102 3.72 6.53 0.54
C ILE A 102 2.87 7.76 0.80
N ILE A 103 2.22 8.30 -0.23
CA ILE A 103 1.30 9.42 -0.08
C ILE A 103 -0.04 8.87 0.42
N LEU A 104 -0.60 9.52 1.43
CA LEU A 104 -1.82 9.10 2.12
C LEU A 104 -2.81 10.25 2.11
N TRP A 105 -4.05 10.00 1.71
CA TRP A 105 -5.09 11.03 1.67
C TRP A 105 -6.47 10.49 2.11
N GLY A 106 -7.28 11.36 2.71
CA GLY A 106 -8.62 11.02 3.17
C GLY A 106 -8.61 10.02 4.33
N GLY A 107 -9.54 9.07 4.30
CA GLY A 107 -9.67 8.07 5.36
C GLY A 107 -10.82 8.37 6.32
N ARG A 108 -11.22 7.35 7.08
CA ARG A 108 -12.24 7.49 8.11
C ARG A 108 -11.65 8.23 9.32
N PRO A 109 -12.36 9.23 9.89
CA PRO A 109 -11.89 9.91 11.09
C PRO A 109 -11.58 8.95 12.24
N ILE A 110 -10.38 9.05 12.81
CA ILE A 110 -9.95 8.24 13.95
C ILE A 110 -10.42 8.93 15.24
N PRO A 111 -11.32 8.33 16.04
CA PRO A 111 -11.77 8.91 17.29
C PRO A 111 -10.63 8.89 18.32
N VAL A 112 -10.63 9.84 19.25
CA VAL A 112 -9.61 9.97 20.32
C VAL A 112 -9.52 8.74 21.25
N SER A 113 -10.51 7.86 21.20
CA SER A 113 -10.52 6.58 21.92
C SER A 113 -9.67 5.50 21.25
N GLN A 114 -9.29 5.69 19.98
CA GLN A 114 -8.41 4.78 19.25
C GLN A 114 -6.95 5.26 19.34
N PRO A 115 -5.97 4.36 19.22
CA PRO A 115 -4.55 4.72 19.18
C PRO A 115 -4.23 5.68 18.04
N THR A 116 -3.33 6.62 18.30
CA THR A 116 -2.74 7.46 17.25
C THR A 116 -1.95 6.60 16.28
N GLN A 117 -2.21 6.77 15.00
CA GLN A 117 -1.48 6.08 13.94
C GLN A 117 -0.18 6.81 13.61
N ARG A 118 0.88 6.04 13.40
CA ARG A 118 2.18 6.58 12.97
C ARG A 118 2.13 6.93 11.49
N ASP A 119 2.83 7.99 11.11
CA ASP A 119 3.11 8.36 9.72
C ASP A 119 4.31 7.60 9.13
N TRP A 120 4.74 6.51 9.76
CA TRP A 120 5.77 5.63 9.24
C TRP A 120 5.57 4.19 9.72
N ILE A 121 6.15 3.26 8.97
CA ILE A 121 6.21 1.85 9.30
C ILE A 121 7.59 1.29 8.97
N GLU A 122 8.14 0.48 9.88
CA GLU A 122 9.31 -0.36 9.60
C GLU A 122 8.82 -1.73 9.14
N ALA A 123 9.19 -2.12 7.92
CA ALA A 123 8.88 -3.45 7.40
C ALA A 123 9.96 -3.91 6.41
N PRO A 124 10.39 -5.18 6.45
CA PRO A 124 11.39 -5.68 5.51
C PRO A 124 10.84 -5.70 4.09
N ALA A 125 11.65 -5.30 3.10
CA ALA A 125 11.27 -5.35 1.68
C ALA A 125 11.18 -6.77 1.10
N ILE A 126 11.46 -7.79 1.91
CA ILE A 126 11.39 -9.20 1.52
C ILE A 126 10.52 -9.89 2.57
N ALA A 127 9.50 -10.63 2.13
CA ALA A 127 8.56 -11.32 3.01
C ALA A 127 9.20 -12.46 3.83
N GLU A 128 10.36 -12.96 3.42
CA GLU A 128 11.09 -14.04 4.11
C GLU A 128 12.61 -13.79 4.11
N SER A 129 13.32 -14.43 5.04
CA SER A 129 14.78 -14.42 5.05
C SER A 129 15.35 -14.93 3.72
N ILE A 130 16.43 -14.31 3.25
CA ILE A 130 17.17 -14.56 1.99
C ILE A 130 17.40 -16.05 1.64
N THR A 131 17.32 -16.95 2.62
CA THR A 131 17.45 -18.41 2.47
C THR A 131 16.24 -19.12 1.87
N LEU A 132 15.05 -18.50 1.80
CA LEU A 132 13.84 -19.16 1.29
C LEU A 132 13.09 -18.27 0.27
N ARG A 133 13.02 -18.81 -0.95
CA ARG A 133 12.08 -18.51 -2.06
C ARG A 133 12.31 -17.25 -2.91
N ARG A 134 12.43 -17.51 -4.23
CA ARG A 134 12.28 -16.55 -5.33
C ARG A 134 10.82 -16.08 -5.40
N GLY A 135 10.51 -14.98 -4.73
CA GLY A 135 9.27 -14.22 -4.92
C GLY A 135 9.47 -13.11 -5.96
N PHE A 136 8.36 -12.65 -6.55
CA PHE A 136 8.32 -11.53 -7.50
C PHE A 136 9.04 -10.30 -6.90
N THR A 137 9.98 -9.71 -7.65
CA THR A 137 10.66 -8.48 -7.20
C THR A 137 9.64 -7.35 -7.15
N GLY A 138 9.42 -6.75 -5.98
CA GLY A 138 8.51 -5.61 -5.81
C GLY A 138 7.21 -5.88 -5.04
N ALA A 139 6.98 -7.12 -4.56
CA ALA A 139 5.80 -7.39 -3.72
C ALA A 139 5.81 -6.54 -2.44
N LYS A 140 4.70 -5.85 -2.16
CA LYS A 140 4.56 -5.04 -0.94
C LYS A 140 4.40 -5.94 0.29
N PRO A 141 5.14 -5.70 1.38
CA PRO A 141 5.01 -6.50 2.60
C PRO A 141 3.62 -6.32 3.23
N ALA A 142 3.02 -7.41 3.72
CA ALA A 142 1.70 -7.37 4.35
C ALA A 142 1.63 -6.40 5.55
N ALA A 143 2.75 -6.17 6.26
CA ALA A 143 2.83 -5.18 7.33
C ALA A 143 2.60 -3.73 6.84
N VAL A 144 3.08 -3.39 5.63
CA VAL A 144 2.83 -2.08 5.00
C VAL A 144 1.36 -1.96 4.62
N CYS A 145 0.77 -3.00 4.04
CA CYS A 145 -0.66 -3.03 3.70
C CYS A 145 -1.55 -2.83 4.94
N ARG A 146 -1.26 -3.56 6.03
CA ARG A 146 -1.99 -3.41 7.30
C ARG A 146 -1.86 -2.00 7.89
N TRP A 147 -0.67 -1.42 7.85
CA TRP A 147 -0.47 -0.03 8.27
C TRP A 147 -1.29 0.96 7.43
N ILE A 148 -1.43 0.73 6.12
CA ILE A 148 -2.31 1.53 5.26
C ILE A 148 -3.78 1.38 5.68
N PHE A 149 -4.23 0.14 5.98
CA PHE A 149 -5.61 -0.09 6.44
C PHE A 149 -5.89 0.61 7.77
N ASP A 150 -4.93 0.58 8.69
CA ASP A 150 -5.00 1.27 9.98
C ASP A 150 -5.01 2.80 9.80
N TRP A 151 -4.21 3.34 8.88
CA TRP A 151 -4.18 4.77 8.57
C TRP A 151 -5.50 5.27 7.95
N LEU A 152 -6.05 4.50 7.02
CA LEU A 152 -7.36 4.77 6.42
C LEU A 152 -8.53 4.49 7.39
N ASN A 153 -8.25 3.84 8.52
CA ASN A 153 -9.21 3.45 9.55
C ASN A 153 -10.40 2.67 8.95
N MET A 154 -10.01 1.68 8.15
CA MET A 154 -10.92 0.78 7.45
C MET A 154 -11.70 -0.11 8.41
N ARG A 155 -12.92 -0.47 8.00
CA ARG A 155 -13.78 -1.46 8.64
C ARG A 155 -14.07 -2.62 7.69
N PRO A 156 -14.45 -3.79 8.19
CA PRO A 156 -14.66 -4.97 7.34
C PRO A 156 -15.78 -4.83 6.30
N ASP A 157 -16.70 -3.88 6.50
CA ASP A 157 -17.79 -3.55 5.58
C ASP A 157 -17.40 -2.51 4.51
N ASP A 158 -16.19 -1.96 4.57
CA ASP A 158 -15.68 -1.04 3.56
C ASP A 158 -15.20 -1.77 2.30
N GLU A 159 -15.22 -1.06 1.17
CA GLU A 159 -14.61 -1.51 -0.08
C GLU A 159 -13.14 -1.09 -0.13
N PHE A 160 -12.27 -2.00 -0.55
CA PHE A 160 -10.87 -1.71 -0.80
C PHE A 160 -10.47 -2.21 -2.18
N VAL A 161 -9.86 -1.32 -2.98
CA VAL A 161 -9.46 -1.60 -4.36
C VAL A 161 -7.95 -1.44 -4.52
N ASP A 162 -7.30 -2.54 -4.91
CA ASP A 162 -5.92 -2.53 -5.37
C ASP A 162 -5.90 -2.19 -6.87
N LEU A 163 -5.48 -0.97 -7.21
CA LEU A 163 -5.49 -0.48 -8.58
C LEU A 163 -4.35 -1.06 -9.43
N PHE A 164 -3.33 -1.67 -8.81
CA PHE A 164 -2.16 -2.24 -9.47
C PHE A 164 -1.83 -3.62 -8.89
N PRO A 165 -2.67 -4.64 -9.17
CA PRO A 165 -2.63 -5.91 -8.46
C PRO A 165 -1.30 -6.66 -8.56
N GLY A 166 -0.50 -6.44 -9.62
CA GLY A 166 0.86 -6.93 -9.72
C GLY A 166 1.01 -8.40 -9.31
N SER A 167 1.75 -8.65 -8.22
CA SER A 167 1.99 -10.00 -7.68
C SER A 167 0.83 -10.59 -6.87
N GLY A 168 -0.24 -9.83 -6.60
CA GLY A 168 -1.38 -10.20 -5.76
C GLY A 168 -1.17 -9.99 -4.26
N ALA A 169 0.00 -9.52 -3.82
CA ALA A 169 0.38 -9.49 -2.40
C ALA A 169 -0.49 -8.54 -1.55
N VAL A 170 -0.95 -7.42 -2.14
CA VAL A 170 -1.84 -6.48 -1.46
C VAL A 170 -3.23 -7.09 -1.30
N THR A 171 -3.74 -7.76 -2.34
CA THR A 171 -5.03 -8.48 -2.30
C THR A 171 -5.00 -9.59 -1.24
N GLU A 172 -3.92 -10.37 -1.18
CA GLU A 172 -3.72 -11.40 -0.15
C GLU A 172 -3.72 -10.79 1.25
N ALA A 173 -2.95 -9.72 1.47
CA ALA A 173 -2.91 -9.02 2.75
C ALA A 173 -4.28 -8.44 3.17
N TYR A 174 -5.09 -7.98 2.21
CA TYR A 174 -6.45 -7.50 2.46
C TYR A 174 -7.38 -8.64 2.90
N HIS A 175 -7.33 -9.80 2.22
CA HIS A 175 -8.13 -10.97 2.61
C HIS A 175 -7.74 -11.50 3.99
N ASP A 176 -6.44 -11.57 4.30
CA ASP A 176 -5.96 -11.98 5.63
C ASP A 176 -6.43 -11.01 6.72
N TRP A 177 -6.38 -9.70 6.44
CA TRP A 177 -6.90 -8.68 7.35
C TRP A 177 -8.41 -8.86 7.59
N LEU A 178 -9.22 -9.04 6.53
CA LEU A 178 -10.66 -9.27 6.64
C LEU A 178 -10.98 -10.53 7.46
N ALA A 179 -10.27 -11.63 7.22
CA ALA A 179 -10.44 -12.87 7.98
C ALA A 179 -10.13 -12.66 9.48
N GLY A 180 -9.07 -11.91 9.79
CA GLY A 180 -8.72 -11.54 11.15
C GLY A 180 -9.74 -10.64 11.85
N GLN A 181 -10.39 -9.71 11.13
CA GLN A 181 -11.39 -8.80 11.70
C GLN A 181 -12.76 -9.46 11.89
N THR A 182 -13.13 -10.40 11.00
CA THR A 182 -14.44 -11.08 11.05
C THR A 182 -14.46 -12.31 11.95
N GLY A 183 -13.30 -12.68 12.53
CA GLY A 183 -13.18 -13.84 13.41
C GLY A 183 -13.21 -15.19 12.68
N VAL A 184 -13.12 -15.19 11.34
CA VAL A 184 -12.95 -16.39 10.53
C VAL A 184 -11.48 -16.81 10.60
N CYS A 185 -11.05 -17.28 11.78
CA CYS A 185 -9.76 -17.93 11.96
C CYS A 185 -9.93 -19.43 11.66
N GLN A 186 -8.94 -20.07 11.04
CA GLN A 186 -8.99 -21.50 10.68
C GLN A 186 -9.53 -22.36 11.84
N ILE A 187 -10.71 -22.95 11.64
CA ILE A 187 -11.39 -23.85 12.59
C ILE A 187 -10.75 -25.26 12.56
N GLY A 188 -9.42 -25.32 12.44
CA GLY A 188 -8.68 -26.54 12.10
C GLY A 188 -7.44 -26.79 12.96
N MET A 189 -7.33 -26.18 14.14
CA MET A 189 -6.14 -26.30 14.98
C MET A 189 -6.16 -27.51 15.93
N PHE A 190 -7.29 -28.22 16.07
CA PHE A 190 -7.37 -29.45 16.85
C PHE A 190 -7.49 -30.65 15.91
N ALA A 191 -6.62 -31.65 16.08
CA ALA A 191 -6.83 -32.97 15.50
C ALA A 191 -8.16 -33.52 16.03
N THR A 192 -9.06 -33.95 15.14
CA THR A 192 -10.25 -34.69 15.55
C THR A 192 -9.78 -35.95 16.28
N GLU A 193 -10.17 -36.10 17.55
CA GLU A 193 -9.96 -37.34 18.31
C GLU A 193 -10.53 -38.51 17.50
N GLY A 194 -9.65 -39.38 16.99
CA GLY A 194 -10.08 -40.51 16.17
C GLY A 194 -9.00 -41.22 15.36
N ALA A 195 -7.71 -40.98 15.62
CA ALA A 195 -6.63 -41.75 15.02
C ALA A 195 -5.60 -42.13 16.10
N ILE A 196 -5.92 -43.16 16.87
CA ILE A 196 -4.95 -44.06 17.51
C ILE A 196 -5.38 -45.48 17.15
#